data_AF-A0AAC9F802-F1
#
_entry.id   AF-A0AAC9F802-F1
#
_cell.length_a   1.000
_cell.length_b   1.000
_cell.length_c   1.000
_cell.angle_alpha   90.00
_cell.angle_beta   90.00
_cell.angle_gamma   90.00
#
_symmetry.space_group_name_H-M   'P 1'
#
loop_
_entity.id
_entity.type
_entity.pdbx_description
1 polymer ?
#
loop_
_entity_poly.entity_id
_entity_poly.type
_entity_poly.pdbx_seq_one_letter_code
_entity_poly.pdbx_strand_id
1 'polypeptide(L)'
;MKKILWFKLVLCTALMINMVTNAYGDENGEKTNIVLILIDDLSHYGVTAYGANRITSNDGKFTNKVFATPNIDELAREGLRVDHAYAYPLCENTRVALMSGKRNDRNYLRPKSLHASDITFGDAFKNAGYATGLFGKWKQTRGTKEVPGERYISEFGWDEYAAFDVTKQGQRYINPNLVINGKEYNYNGRNDLDPNTGRRWYGPDIVNRHALQFIEDNRDKPFFLYYPMILVHDEHKPTPLTQPASAFDNFPEIAQYNNQGGDDRQYFPDMIEYMDHLIGKVVMKLDEVGVRNNTLIVVMGDNGTKEVFGHVLPDDTVYPGRKGGNADNGLHVPLVLNYPTVVPASKKEEYRTYQGLVNLTDIYPTVAEAAGIDMPQAEHVDGISFWSQAKGAEGEPRKYIYTWFIGNNSYEEVDEVGIIYAFNKEFKRYAPTKEFPKGRFFDLRTDPLERVGKKVVEAKFGKLRYSGIPLDSLTKEQQKAYKELGDVLEKNTMRPVREVQILAPYKTLNVNQQVQLSYHLSPANAQRAGVIWHSDNPLIASVNKFGQVIAHRKGQTTIRLYSWQDAYPVANNRNPSYLTNGVQDAIDVEVK
;
A
#
# COMPACT_ATOMS: atom_id res chain seq x y z
N MET A 1 -70.16 47.25 -29.30
CA MET A 1 -68.96 47.50 -28.47
C MET A 1 -69.05 46.64 -27.22
N LYS A 2 -68.38 45.48 -27.21
CA LYS A 2 -68.50 44.42 -26.19
C LYS A 2 -67.13 44.06 -25.60
N LYS A 3 -67.12 44.06 -24.25
CA LYS A 3 -66.29 43.41 -23.21
C LYS A 3 -65.43 42.15 -23.50
N ILE A 4 -64.50 41.90 -22.54
CA ILE A 4 -63.85 40.63 -22.04
C ILE A 4 -62.41 40.38 -22.57
N LEU A 5 -61.32 40.49 -21.77
CA LEU A 5 -60.69 39.64 -20.71
C LEU A 5 -59.65 38.63 -21.27
N TRP A 6 -58.70 38.18 -20.42
CA TRP A 6 -57.70 37.06 -20.55
C TRP A 6 -56.28 37.46 -21.04
N PHE A 7 -55.14 36.98 -20.53
CA PHE A 7 -54.70 36.24 -19.32
C PHE A 7 -53.16 36.45 -19.22
N LYS A 8 -52.60 36.53 -18.00
CA LYS A 8 -51.13 36.47 -17.78
C LYS A 8 -50.70 34.99 -17.82
N LEU A 9 -49.73 34.64 -18.67
CA LEU A 9 -49.02 33.36 -18.61
C LEU A 9 -47.55 33.63 -18.24
N VAL A 10 -47.15 33.14 -17.08
CA VAL A 10 -45.76 33.07 -16.61
C VAL A 10 -45.16 31.80 -17.20
N LEU A 11 -44.12 31.91 -18.01
CA LEU A 11 -43.31 30.77 -18.43
C LEU A 11 -42.03 30.74 -17.60
N CYS A 12 -41.99 29.84 -16.61
CA CYS A 12 -40.76 29.42 -15.96
C CYS A 12 -40.03 28.43 -16.88
N THR A 13 -38.91 28.84 -17.48
CA THR A 13 -37.98 27.92 -18.13
C THR A 13 -37.12 27.23 -17.07
N ALA A 14 -37.36 25.94 -16.85
CA ALA A 14 -36.46 25.08 -16.09
C ALA A 14 -35.19 24.81 -16.92
N LEU A 15 -34.04 25.28 -16.45
CA LEU A 15 -32.74 24.80 -16.92
C LEU A 15 -32.51 23.41 -16.33
N MET A 16 -32.64 22.37 -17.16
CA MET A 16 -32.00 21.08 -16.86
C MET A 16 -30.49 21.24 -17.08
N ILE A 17 -29.73 21.29 -16.00
CA ILE A 17 -28.28 21.06 -16.03
C ILE A 17 -28.11 19.54 -16.19
N ASN A 18 -27.86 19.09 -17.42
CA ASN A 18 -27.31 17.76 -17.64
C ASN A 18 -25.88 17.77 -17.09
N MET A 19 -25.67 17.12 -15.95
CA MET A 19 -24.32 16.70 -15.55
C MET A 19 -23.86 15.66 -16.59
N VAL A 20 -22.99 16.08 -17.49
CA VAL A 20 -22.19 15.14 -18.27
C VAL A 20 -21.17 14.56 -17.29
N THR A 21 -21.44 13.38 -16.76
CA THR A 21 -20.42 12.51 -16.19
C THR A 21 -19.47 12.14 -17.31
N ASN A 22 -18.29 12.76 -17.38
CA ASN A 22 -17.20 12.24 -18.20
C ASN A 22 -16.80 10.89 -17.61
N ALA A 23 -17.33 9.81 -18.17
CA ALA A 23 -16.80 8.48 -17.93
C ALA A 23 -15.44 8.40 -18.60
N TYR A 24 -14.37 8.42 -17.80
CA TYR A 24 -13.02 8.15 -18.26
C TYR A 24 -12.89 6.64 -18.49
N GLY A 25 -13.28 6.19 -19.69
CA GLY A 25 -12.85 4.91 -20.25
C GLY A 25 -11.71 5.11 -21.24
N ASP A 26 -11.10 4.00 -21.67
CA ASP A 26 -10.28 3.97 -22.90
C ASP A 26 -11.09 4.50 -24.11
N GLU A 27 -10.48 4.70 -25.28
CA GLU A 27 -11.15 5.15 -26.52
C GLU A 27 -12.42 4.33 -26.87
N ASN A 28 -12.57 3.14 -26.28
CA ASN A 28 -13.73 2.25 -26.40
C ASN A 28 -14.77 2.30 -25.25
N GLY A 29 -14.55 3.11 -24.20
CA GLY A 29 -15.44 3.19 -23.03
C GLY A 29 -15.32 2.03 -22.05
N GLU A 30 -14.34 1.14 -22.21
CA GLU A 30 -14.03 0.07 -21.27
C GLU A 30 -13.25 0.59 -20.07
N LYS A 31 -13.57 0.08 -18.88
CA LYS A 31 -12.86 0.41 -17.64
C LYS A 31 -11.52 -0.34 -17.58
N THR A 32 -10.44 0.37 -17.25
CA THR A 32 -9.08 -0.19 -17.13
C THR A 32 -9.02 -1.26 -16.03
N ASN A 33 -8.43 -2.42 -16.33
CA ASN A 33 -8.06 -3.42 -15.33
C ASN A 33 -6.78 -3.02 -14.60
N ILE A 34 -6.67 -3.34 -13.31
CA ILE A 34 -5.48 -3.02 -12.51
C ILE A 34 -4.86 -4.30 -11.95
N VAL A 35 -3.55 -4.46 -12.17
CA VAL A 35 -2.71 -5.49 -11.54
C VAL A 35 -1.62 -4.79 -10.74
N LEU A 36 -1.76 -4.77 -9.41
CA LEU A 36 -0.77 -4.22 -8.48
C LEU A 36 0.02 -5.36 -7.83
N ILE A 37 1.26 -5.54 -8.24
CA ILE A 37 2.21 -6.51 -7.68
C ILE A 37 3.09 -5.79 -6.66
N LEU A 38 3.14 -6.33 -5.44
CA LEU A 38 3.97 -5.80 -4.36
C LEU A 38 4.97 -6.86 -3.87
N ILE A 39 6.26 -6.63 -4.13
CA ILE A 39 7.38 -7.51 -3.78
C ILE A 39 7.78 -7.27 -2.31
N ASP A 40 8.00 -8.35 -1.55
CA ASP A 40 8.42 -8.32 -0.15
C ASP A 40 9.96 -8.32 -0.04
N ASP A 41 10.53 -7.37 0.70
CA ASP A 41 11.97 -7.31 1.04
C ASP A 41 12.96 -7.14 -0.13
N LEU A 42 12.64 -6.28 -1.10
CA LEU A 42 13.50 -6.04 -2.25
C LEU A 42 13.69 -4.53 -2.55
N SER A 43 14.93 -4.05 -2.44
CA SER A 43 15.30 -2.71 -2.93
C SER A 43 15.31 -2.65 -4.45
N HIS A 44 15.33 -1.45 -5.03
CA HIS A 44 15.33 -1.26 -6.49
C HIS A 44 16.38 -2.08 -7.24
N TYR A 45 17.60 -2.20 -6.71
CA TYR A 45 18.65 -3.03 -7.29
C TYR A 45 18.40 -4.56 -7.23
N GLY A 46 17.35 -5.04 -6.56
CA GLY A 46 16.94 -6.43 -6.68
C GLY A 46 16.24 -6.77 -8.01
N VAL A 47 16.04 -5.77 -8.88
CA VAL A 47 15.50 -5.89 -10.23
C VAL A 47 16.58 -5.47 -11.21
N THR A 48 16.88 -6.32 -12.21
CA THR A 48 18.01 -6.10 -13.14
C THR A 48 17.86 -4.86 -14.00
N ALA A 49 16.62 -4.40 -14.26
CA ALA A 49 16.35 -3.11 -14.91
C ALA A 49 16.93 -1.89 -14.18
N TYR A 50 17.29 -2.01 -12.89
CA TYR A 50 17.94 -0.94 -12.13
C TYR A 50 19.48 -1.06 -12.13
N GLY A 51 20.04 -2.11 -12.73
CA GLY A 51 21.46 -2.20 -13.07
C GLY A 51 22.27 -3.25 -12.31
N ALA A 52 21.83 -3.72 -11.14
CA ALA A 52 22.52 -4.83 -10.48
C ALA A 52 22.08 -6.16 -11.09
N ASN A 53 23.03 -7.05 -11.38
CA ASN A 53 22.78 -8.40 -11.90
C ASN A 53 23.48 -9.49 -11.08
N ARG A 54 24.11 -9.07 -9.97
CA ARG A 54 24.83 -9.94 -9.05
C ARG A 54 24.47 -9.55 -7.63
N ILE A 55 24.46 -10.54 -6.75
CA ILE A 55 24.18 -10.37 -5.35
C ILE A 55 25.18 -11.17 -4.51
N THR A 56 25.50 -10.67 -3.32
CA THR A 56 26.39 -11.31 -2.35
C THR A 56 25.72 -11.38 -0.99
N SER A 57 26.08 -12.36 -0.17
CA SER A 57 25.73 -12.38 1.24
C SER A 57 26.89 -11.88 2.10
N ASN A 58 26.58 -11.03 3.07
CA ASN A 58 27.55 -10.40 3.96
C ASN A 58 28.11 -11.37 5.01
N ASP A 59 27.48 -12.55 5.17
CA ASP A 59 27.89 -13.64 6.05
C ASP A 59 28.71 -14.73 5.33
N GLY A 60 29.03 -14.54 4.04
CA GLY A 60 29.88 -15.44 3.26
C GLY A 60 29.21 -16.74 2.79
N LYS A 61 27.88 -16.88 2.91
CA LYS A 61 27.13 -18.03 2.35
C LYS A 61 27.24 -18.12 0.84
N PHE A 62 27.29 -16.99 0.14
CA PHE A 62 27.61 -16.93 -1.28
C PHE A 62 28.20 -15.57 -1.66
N THR A 63 28.90 -15.51 -2.78
CA THR A 63 29.53 -14.30 -3.30
C THR A 63 29.25 -14.14 -4.79
N ASN A 64 28.94 -12.91 -5.22
CA ASN A 64 28.77 -12.53 -6.62
C ASN A 64 27.88 -13.48 -7.43
N LYS A 65 26.80 -13.98 -6.83
CA LYS A 65 25.83 -14.84 -7.52
C LYS A 65 25.04 -14.00 -8.52
N VAL A 66 25.02 -14.45 -9.77
CA VAL A 66 24.21 -13.84 -10.82
C VAL A 66 22.73 -14.11 -10.54
N PHE A 67 21.88 -13.13 -10.84
CA PHE A 67 20.42 -13.28 -10.89
C PHE A 67 19.87 -12.47 -12.06
N ALA A 68 18.65 -12.79 -12.52
CA ALA A 68 17.99 -12.05 -13.59
C ALA A 68 16.49 -11.83 -13.31
N THR A 69 15.94 -10.71 -13.78
CA THR A 69 14.49 -10.42 -13.75
C THR A 69 13.95 -10.07 -15.13
N PRO A 70 14.05 -10.97 -16.13
CA PRO A 70 13.72 -10.65 -17.52
C PRO A 70 12.27 -10.19 -17.73
N ASN A 71 11.30 -10.69 -16.96
CA ASN A 71 9.90 -10.29 -17.12
C ASN A 71 9.66 -8.86 -16.62
N ILE A 72 10.23 -8.49 -15.46
CA ILE A 72 10.16 -7.11 -14.97
C ILE A 72 10.96 -6.17 -15.90
N ASP A 73 12.09 -6.62 -16.43
CA ASP A 73 12.90 -5.84 -17.37
C ASP A 73 12.14 -5.53 -18.67
N GLU A 74 11.34 -6.48 -19.17
CA GLU A 74 10.42 -6.27 -20.29
C GLU A 74 9.35 -5.24 -19.95
N LEU A 75 8.67 -5.40 -18.81
CA LEU A 75 7.65 -4.44 -18.36
C LEU A 75 8.21 -3.02 -18.25
N ALA A 76 9.45 -2.86 -17.79
CA ALA A 76 10.14 -1.59 -17.69
C ALA A 76 10.52 -1.01 -19.06
N ARG A 77 10.94 -1.86 -20.01
CA ARG A 77 11.32 -1.45 -21.37
C ARG A 77 10.11 -0.97 -22.17
N GLU A 78 9.01 -1.70 -22.06
CA GLU A 78 7.73 -1.42 -22.73
C GLU A 78 6.86 -0.43 -21.96
N GLY A 79 7.34 0.12 -20.85
CA GLY A 79 6.56 0.98 -19.96
C GLY A 79 7.39 2.11 -19.37
N LEU A 80 7.27 2.28 -18.06
CA LEU A 80 7.93 3.31 -17.29
C LEU A 80 8.65 2.72 -16.08
N ARG A 81 9.96 3.00 -15.99
CA ARG A 81 10.74 2.78 -14.77
C ARG A 81 10.78 4.05 -13.93
N VAL A 82 10.55 3.96 -12.62
CA VAL A 82 10.61 5.12 -11.72
C VAL A 82 11.88 5.06 -10.89
N ASP A 83 12.75 6.06 -11.03
CA ASP A 83 14.10 6.04 -10.46
C ASP A 83 14.16 6.56 -9.00
N HIS A 84 13.05 7.10 -8.49
CA HIS A 84 12.96 7.71 -7.16
C HIS A 84 11.67 7.29 -6.43
N ALA A 85 11.46 5.97 -6.27
CA ALA A 85 10.32 5.40 -5.57
C ALA A 85 10.68 4.96 -4.15
N TYR A 86 9.92 5.46 -3.16
CA TYR A 86 10.23 5.26 -1.75
C TYR A 86 9.05 4.67 -0.96
N ALA A 87 9.37 3.62 -0.20
CA ALA A 87 8.47 2.96 0.75
C ALA A 87 8.90 3.21 2.21
N TYR A 88 8.11 2.73 3.17
CA TYR A 88 8.58 2.66 4.57
C TYR A 88 9.68 1.61 4.71
N PRO A 89 10.49 1.68 5.78
CA PRO A 89 11.52 0.67 6.04
C PRO A 89 11.01 -0.75 6.33
N LEU A 90 9.71 -0.94 6.54
CA LEU A 90 9.11 -2.21 6.97
C LEU A 90 7.76 -2.48 6.32
N CYS A 91 7.52 -3.76 6.04
CA CYS A 91 6.38 -4.25 5.28
C CYS A 91 5.03 -3.89 5.92
N GLU A 92 4.89 -3.99 7.25
CA GLU A 92 3.65 -3.67 7.94
C GLU A 92 3.27 -2.19 7.77
N ASN A 93 4.23 -1.29 7.92
CA ASN A 93 4.07 0.16 7.76
C ASN A 93 3.72 0.53 6.32
N THR A 94 4.45 -0.04 5.35
CA THR A 94 4.20 0.18 3.92
C THR A 94 2.81 -0.26 3.53
N ARG A 95 2.37 -1.46 3.90
CA ARG A 95 1.07 -2.00 3.48
C ARG A 95 -0.11 -1.20 4.03
N VAL A 96 -0.02 -0.74 5.28
CA VAL A 96 -1.00 0.18 5.89
C VAL A 96 -1.11 1.48 5.07
N ALA A 97 0.04 2.09 4.75
CA ALA A 97 0.05 3.38 4.04
C ALA A 97 -0.32 3.27 2.56
N LEU A 98 0.10 2.17 1.91
CA LEU A 98 -0.15 1.89 0.50
C LEU A 98 -1.63 1.70 0.24
N MET A 99 -2.29 0.85 1.05
CA MET A 99 -3.70 0.53 0.85
C MET A 99 -4.61 1.73 1.06
N SER A 100 -4.30 2.62 2.01
CA SER A 100 -5.16 3.78 2.28
C SER A 100 -4.69 5.08 1.62
N GLY A 101 -3.50 5.09 1.00
CA GLY A 101 -2.87 6.32 0.49
C GLY A 101 -2.55 7.36 1.58
N LYS A 102 -2.46 6.95 2.84
CA LYS A 102 -2.21 7.85 3.99
C LYS A 102 -0.92 7.49 4.68
N ARG A 103 -0.21 8.49 5.20
CA ARG A 103 0.99 8.28 6.00
C ARG A 103 0.65 7.70 7.38
N ASN A 104 1.61 6.99 7.97
CA ASN A 104 1.42 6.30 9.25
C ASN A 104 1.16 7.23 10.45
N ASP A 105 1.51 8.51 10.41
CA ASP A 105 1.06 9.47 11.45
C ASP A 105 -0.47 9.57 11.54
N ARG A 106 -1.19 9.28 10.43
CA ARG A 106 -2.63 9.48 10.29
C ARG A 106 -3.47 8.22 10.47
N ASN A 107 -2.94 7.04 10.11
CA ASN A 107 -3.72 5.80 10.01
C ASN A 107 -3.17 4.61 10.81
N TYR A 108 -1.98 4.73 11.40
CA TYR A 108 -1.31 3.62 12.09
C TYR A 108 -1.73 3.54 13.56
N LEU A 109 -2.27 2.39 13.96
CA LEU A 109 -2.58 2.09 15.36
C LEU A 109 -1.43 1.35 16.04
N ARG A 110 -1.07 0.22 15.43
CA ARG A 110 -0.02 -0.70 15.87
C ARG A 110 0.36 -1.58 14.68
N PRO A 111 1.38 -2.45 14.79
CA PRO A 111 1.78 -3.32 13.69
C PRO A 111 0.60 -4.13 13.21
N LYS A 112 0.46 -4.27 11.89
CA LYS A 112 -0.61 -5.07 11.24
C LYS A 112 -2.04 -4.54 11.48
N SER A 113 -2.21 -3.29 11.94
CA SER A 113 -3.54 -2.76 12.31
C SER A 113 -3.79 -1.39 11.69
N LEU A 114 -4.64 -1.37 10.67
CA LEU A 114 -5.25 -0.16 10.10
C LEU A 114 -6.45 0.26 10.95
N HIS A 115 -6.73 1.55 11.03
CA HIS A 115 -7.94 2.03 11.70
C HIS A 115 -9.19 1.76 10.83
N ALA A 116 -10.32 1.46 11.47
CA ALA A 116 -11.53 1.06 10.75
C ALA A 116 -12.14 2.18 9.89
N SER A 117 -11.80 3.45 10.16
CA SER A 117 -12.25 4.61 9.37
C SER A 117 -11.60 4.70 7.99
N ASP A 118 -10.50 3.98 7.77
CA ASP A 118 -9.72 4.15 6.54
C ASP A 118 -10.35 3.40 5.37
N ILE A 119 -10.63 4.15 4.30
CA ILE A 119 -10.99 3.60 3.01
C ILE A 119 -9.72 3.13 2.31
N THR A 120 -9.68 1.84 1.94
CA THR A 120 -8.57 1.28 1.17
C THR A 120 -8.87 1.25 -0.33
N PHE A 121 -7.86 1.03 -1.17
CA PHE A 121 -8.09 0.82 -2.60
C PHE A 121 -9.05 -0.34 -2.87
N GLY A 122 -9.04 -1.40 -2.06
CA GLY A 122 -9.99 -2.50 -2.24
C GLY A 122 -11.42 -2.03 -2.00
N ASP A 123 -11.64 -1.24 -0.94
CA ASP A 123 -12.95 -0.61 -0.66
C ASP A 123 -13.40 0.27 -1.84
N ALA A 124 -12.52 1.13 -2.37
CA ALA A 124 -12.87 2.05 -3.44
C ALA A 124 -13.15 1.37 -4.78
N PHE A 125 -12.30 0.42 -5.19
CA PHE A 125 -12.50 -0.32 -6.43
C PHE A 125 -13.76 -1.18 -6.37
N LYS A 126 -14.01 -1.86 -5.24
CA LYS A 126 -15.26 -2.59 -5.02
C LYS A 126 -16.48 -1.68 -5.09
N ASN A 127 -16.41 -0.50 -4.45
CA ASN A 127 -17.48 0.50 -4.51
C ASN A 127 -17.70 1.04 -5.94
N ALA A 128 -16.65 1.09 -6.76
CA ALA A 128 -16.72 1.47 -8.17
C ALA A 128 -17.19 0.34 -9.12
N GLY A 129 -17.53 -0.83 -8.57
CA GLY A 129 -18.07 -1.97 -9.32
C GLY A 129 -17.03 -2.91 -9.92
N TYR A 130 -15.78 -2.85 -9.48
CA TYR A 130 -14.74 -3.80 -9.88
C TYR A 130 -14.90 -5.14 -9.16
N ALA A 131 -14.55 -6.23 -9.85
CA ALA A 131 -14.18 -7.45 -9.17
C ALA A 131 -12.83 -7.27 -8.47
N THR A 132 -12.69 -7.74 -7.24
CA THR A 132 -11.48 -7.49 -6.43
C THR A 132 -10.84 -8.78 -5.92
N GLY A 133 -9.54 -8.95 -6.16
CA GLY A 133 -8.79 -10.16 -5.82
C GLY A 133 -7.50 -9.86 -5.04
N LEU A 134 -7.24 -10.59 -3.95
CA LEU A 134 -6.01 -10.51 -3.17
C LEU A 134 -5.33 -11.86 -3.00
N PHE A 135 -4.12 -12.01 -3.54
CA PHE A 135 -3.41 -13.29 -3.48
C PHE A 135 -1.98 -13.09 -2.97
N GLY A 136 -1.58 -13.76 -1.88
CA GLY A 136 -0.22 -13.66 -1.33
C GLY A 136 -0.16 -13.29 0.15
N LYS A 137 0.65 -12.31 0.56
CA LYS A 137 0.87 -11.94 1.96
C LYS A 137 -0.15 -10.90 2.43
N TRP A 138 -0.88 -11.20 3.51
CA TRP A 138 -1.84 -10.26 4.08
C TRP A 138 -1.27 -9.47 5.27
N LYS A 139 -1.12 -10.06 6.46
CA LYS A 139 -0.61 -9.38 7.67
C LYS A 139 -1.35 -8.09 8.07
N GLN A 140 -2.64 -7.92 7.79
CA GLN A 140 -3.39 -6.69 8.15
C GLN A 140 -4.73 -6.98 8.85
N THR A 141 -5.15 -6.07 9.72
CA THR A 141 -6.41 -6.12 10.49
C THR A 141 -7.01 -4.72 10.60
N ARG A 142 -8.33 -4.61 10.84
CA ARG A 142 -9.04 -3.32 11.01
C ARG A 142 -9.30 -2.96 12.47
N GLY A 143 -8.27 -2.91 13.32
CA GLY A 143 -8.36 -2.28 14.65
C GLY A 143 -9.30 -2.92 15.68
N THR A 144 -10.35 -3.66 15.31
CA THR A 144 -11.35 -4.21 16.23
C THR A 144 -11.25 -5.73 16.36
N LYS A 145 -11.75 -6.20 17.52
CA LYS A 145 -11.86 -7.61 17.86
C LYS A 145 -13.05 -8.31 17.18
N GLU A 146 -14.06 -7.55 16.73
CA GLU A 146 -15.37 -8.09 16.32
C GLU A 146 -15.33 -8.92 15.03
N VAL A 147 -14.22 -8.91 14.32
CA VAL A 147 -14.07 -9.56 13.02
C VAL A 147 -13.21 -10.79 13.24
N PRO A 148 -13.75 -12.01 13.05
CA PRO A 148 -12.96 -13.22 13.08
C PRO A 148 -11.79 -13.13 12.09
N GLY A 149 -10.65 -13.75 12.44
CA GLY A 149 -9.42 -13.80 11.63
C GLY A 149 -9.66 -14.01 10.14
N GLU A 150 -10.55 -14.96 9.83
CA GLU A 150 -10.95 -15.36 8.47
C GLU A 150 -11.72 -14.29 7.68
N ARG A 151 -12.37 -13.32 8.34
CA ARG A 151 -13.17 -12.25 7.68
C ARG A 151 -12.39 -10.96 7.49
N TYR A 152 -11.20 -10.83 8.09
CA TYR A 152 -10.40 -9.61 8.01
C TYR A 152 -10.11 -9.15 6.59
N ILE A 153 -9.91 -10.07 5.63
CA ILE A 153 -9.58 -9.69 4.26
C ILE A 153 -10.79 -9.05 3.58
N SER A 154 -11.97 -9.67 3.66
CA SER A 154 -13.17 -9.16 2.97
C SER A 154 -13.59 -7.74 3.38
N GLU A 155 -13.24 -7.30 4.59
CA GLU A 155 -13.54 -5.94 5.08
C GLU A 155 -12.69 -4.83 4.47
N PHE A 156 -11.67 -5.19 3.70
CA PHE A 156 -10.85 -4.25 2.94
C PHE A 156 -11.31 -4.14 1.48
N GLY A 157 -12.48 -4.72 1.19
CA GLY A 157 -13.10 -4.69 -0.13
C GLY A 157 -12.52 -5.71 -1.10
N TRP A 158 -12.14 -6.89 -0.62
CA TRP A 158 -11.69 -8.01 -1.45
C TRP A 158 -12.81 -9.06 -1.57
N ASP A 159 -13.16 -9.43 -2.81
CA ASP A 159 -14.16 -10.46 -3.10
C ASP A 159 -13.56 -11.86 -3.03
N GLU A 160 -12.37 -12.03 -3.60
CA GLU A 160 -11.64 -13.29 -3.65
C GLU A 160 -10.24 -13.14 -3.04
N TYR A 161 -9.78 -14.17 -2.34
CA TYR A 161 -8.44 -14.17 -1.78
C TYR A 161 -7.86 -15.56 -1.49
N ALA A 162 -6.53 -15.66 -1.62
CA ALA A 162 -5.72 -16.76 -1.11
C ALA A 162 -4.47 -16.17 -0.45
N ALA A 163 -4.40 -16.21 0.88
CA ALA A 163 -3.41 -15.43 1.61
C ALA A 163 -2.70 -16.17 2.76
N PHE A 164 -1.43 -15.82 2.94
CA PHE A 164 -0.57 -16.17 4.07
C PHE A 164 -0.69 -15.14 5.19
N ASP A 165 -0.51 -15.61 6.44
CA ASP A 165 -0.51 -14.82 7.69
C ASP A 165 -1.81 -14.01 7.88
N VAL A 166 -2.91 -14.77 7.99
CA VAL A 166 -4.27 -14.26 8.20
C VAL A 166 -4.76 -14.58 9.61
N THR A 167 -4.88 -15.86 9.98
CA THR A 167 -5.32 -16.29 11.32
C THR A 167 -4.15 -16.60 12.25
N LYS A 168 -3.00 -17.02 11.72
CA LYS A 168 -1.76 -17.31 12.43
C LYS A 168 -0.56 -17.21 11.48
N GLN A 169 0.62 -16.96 12.03
CA GLN A 169 1.87 -17.01 11.28
C GLN A 169 2.34 -18.48 11.17
N GLY A 170 2.31 -19.05 9.97
CA GLY A 170 2.70 -20.43 9.67
C GLY A 170 3.83 -20.56 8.65
N GLN A 171 3.98 -21.72 8.01
CA GLN A 171 4.89 -21.90 6.88
C GLN A 171 4.33 -21.18 5.64
N ARG A 172 5.18 -20.52 4.84
CA ARG A 172 4.74 -19.73 3.67
C ARG A 172 5.19 -20.24 2.30
N TYR A 173 6.27 -21.02 2.28
CA TYR A 173 6.91 -21.51 1.05
C TYR A 173 6.51 -22.96 0.81
N ILE A 174 7.33 -23.91 1.25
CA ILE A 174 7.06 -25.33 1.09
C ILE A 174 6.03 -25.77 2.13
N ASN A 175 5.01 -26.52 1.69
CA ASN A 175 3.93 -27.03 2.53
C ASN A 175 3.30 -25.93 3.40
N PRO A 176 2.71 -24.89 2.79
CA PRO A 176 2.34 -23.66 3.48
C PRO A 176 1.08 -23.79 4.36
N ASN A 177 0.79 -22.75 5.14
CA ASN A 177 -0.54 -22.49 5.69
C ASN A 177 -1.14 -21.24 5.02
N LEU A 178 -2.34 -21.39 4.47
CA LEU A 178 -3.05 -20.35 3.73
C LEU A 178 -4.50 -20.25 4.18
N VAL A 179 -5.10 -19.08 4.02
CA VAL A 179 -6.55 -18.88 4.07
C VAL A 179 -7.04 -18.55 2.67
N ILE A 180 -7.96 -19.37 2.15
CA ILE A 180 -8.53 -19.23 0.82
C ILE A 180 -10.03 -19.02 0.96
N ASN A 181 -10.52 -17.84 0.57
CA ASN A 181 -11.93 -17.44 0.68
C ASN A 181 -12.57 -17.78 2.03
N GLY A 182 -11.85 -17.48 3.12
CA GLY A 182 -12.29 -17.63 4.50
C GLY A 182 -12.06 -19.02 5.10
N LYS A 183 -11.52 -19.97 4.34
CA LYS A 183 -11.23 -21.33 4.81
C LYS A 183 -9.73 -21.52 5.01
N GLU A 184 -9.34 -22.08 6.17
CA GLU A 184 -7.94 -22.47 6.42
C GLU A 184 -7.56 -23.73 5.64
N TYR A 185 -6.40 -23.68 4.99
CA TYR A 185 -5.73 -24.82 4.37
C TYR A 185 -4.34 -24.95 4.99
N ASN A 186 -4.08 -26.11 5.59
CA ASN A 186 -2.79 -26.43 6.22
C ASN A 186 -2.12 -27.56 5.44
N TYR A 187 -0.96 -27.27 4.87
CA TYR A 187 -0.16 -28.23 4.13
C TYR A 187 1.05 -28.75 4.91
N ASN A 188 1.27 -28.26 6.13
CA ASN A 188 2.39 -28.70 6.98
C ASN A 188 2.36 -30.23 7.18
N GLY A 189 3.50 -30.87 6.98
CA GLY A 189 3.72 -32.31 7.15
C GLY A 189 3.09 -33.18 6.05
N ARG A 190 2.60 -32.58 4.96
CA ARG A 190 2.01 -33.34 3.84
C ARG A 190 3.09 -34.03 3.01
N ASN A 191 2.81 -35.28 2.66
CA ASN A 191 3.64 -36.13 1.81
C ASN A 191 3.03 -36.35 0.41
N ASP A 192 1.78 -35.94 0.19
CA ASP A 192 1.19 -35.91 -1.14
C ASP A 192 1.74 -34.73 -1.95
N LEU A 193 1.76 -34.90 -3.27
CA LEU A 193 2.28 -33.92 -4.22
C LEU A 193 1.15 -33.04 -4.74
N ASP A 194 1.47 -31.79 -5.05
CA ASP A 194 0.56 -30.89 -5.76
C ASP A 194 0.27 -31.49 -7.14
N PRO A 195 -1.00 -31.82 -7.45
CA PRO A 195 -1.36 -32.48 -8.70
C PRO A 195 -1.07 -31.61 -9.94
N ASN A 196 -0.92 -30.29 -9.79
CA ASN A 196 -0.60 -29.39 -10.90
C ASN A 196 0.88 -29.43 -11.29
N THR A 197 1.76 -29.78 -10.34
CA THR A 197 3.21 -29.72 -10.55
C THR A 197 3.87 -31.09 -10.47
N GLY A 198 3.21 -32.08 -9.85
CA GLY A 198 3.80 -33.37 -9.52
C GLY A 198 4.93 -33.27 -8.49
N ARG A 199 4.96 -32.17 -7.71
CA ARG A 199 6.01 -31.86 -6.73
C ARG A 199 5.41 -31.40 -5.42
N ARG A 200 6.24 -31.08 -4.42
CA ARG A 200 5.75 -30.57 -3.14
C ARG A 200 4.94 -29.29 -3.30
N TRP A 201 3.96 -29.11 -2.43
CA TRP A 201 3.12 -27.92 -2.38
C TRP A 201 3.98 -26.68 -2.11
N TYR A 202 3.81 -25.64 -2.93
CA TYR A 202 4.54 -24.38 -2.80
C TYR A 202 3.55 -23.20 -2.71
N GLY A 203 3.59 -22.45 -1.61
CA GLY A 203 2.69 -21.33 -1.33
C GLY A 203 2.64 -20.29 -2.43
N PRO A 204 3.79 -19.78 -2.92
CA PRO A 204 3.82 -18.87 -4.07
C PRO A 204 3.09 -19.41 -5.31
N ASP A 205 3.17 -20.72 -5.60
CA ASP A 205 2.45 -21.31 -6.74
C ASP A 205 0.95 -21.39 -6.50
N ILE A 206 0.53 -21.79 -5.29
CA ILE A 206 -0.88 -21.88 -4.93
C ILE A 206 -1.54 -20.50 -5.08
N VAL A 207 -0.96 -19.45 -4.50
CA VAL A 207 -1.52 -18.09 -4.59
C VAL A 207 -1.43 -17.54 -6.01
N ASN A 208 -0.38 -17.85 -6.78
CA ASN A 208 -0.28 -17.44 -8.18
C ASN A 208 -1.39 -18.06 -9.01
N ARG A 209 -1.66 -19.37 -8.88
CA ARG A 209 -2.76 -20.03 -9.60
C ARG A 209 -4.11 -19.39 -9.32
N HIS A 210 -4.37 -19.00 -8.07
CA HIS A 210 -5.59 -18.26 -7.73
C HIS A 210 -5.63 -16.87 -8.38
N ALA A 211 -4.50 -16.15 -8.47
CA ALA A 211 -4.44 -14.88 -9.20
C ALA A 211 -4.69 -15.06 -10.71
N LEU A 212 -4.12 -16.11 -11.32
CA LEU A 212 -4.35 -16.42 -12.74
C LEU A 212 -5.82 -16.80 -13.01
N GLN A 213 -6.42 -17.60 -12.13
CA GLN A 213 -7.83 -17.97 -12.23
C GLN A 213 -8.74 -16.75 -12.06
N PHE A 214 -8.42 -15.85 -11.12
CA PHE A 214 -9.15 -14.60 -10.95
C PHE A 214 -9.11 -13.75 -12.22
N ILE A 215 -7.96 -13.63 -12.90
CA ILE A 215 -7.89 -12.92 -14.18
C ILE A 215 -8.81 -13.58 -15.22
N GLU A 216 -8.76 -14.91 -15.35
CA GLU A 216 -9.59 -15.68 -16.28
C GLU A 216 -11.10 -15.47 -16.04
N ASP A 217 -11.54 -15.64 -14.79
CA ASP A 217 -12.95 -15.57 -14.40
C ASP A 217 -13.54 -14.16 -14.52
N ASN A 218 -12.67 -13.15 -14.53
CA ASN A 218 -13.06 -11.75 -14.58
C ASN A 218 -12.67 -11.06 -15.90
N ARG A 219 -12.24 -11.79 -16.94
CA ARG A 219 -11.81 -11.19 -18.23
C ARG A 219 -12.86 -10.32 -18.92
N ASP A 220 -14.15 -10.58 -18.67
CA ASP A 220 -15.30 -9.90 -19.30
C ASP A 220 -15.83 -8.71 -18.47
N LYS A 221 -15.16 -8.33 -17.36
CA LYS A 221 -15.55 -7.21 -16.49
C LYS A 221 -14.31 -6.55 -15.85
N PRO A 222 -14.39 -5.29 -15.41
CA PRO A 222 -13.22 -4.64 -14.79
C PRO A 222 -12.81 -5.34 -13.49
N PHE A 223 -11.51 -5.61 -13.35
CA PHE A 223 -10.94 -6.22 -12.16
C PHE A 223 -9.77 -5.44 -11.57
N PHE A 224 -9.62 -5.56 -10.25
CA PHE A 224 -8.47 -5.10 -9.51
C PHE A 224 -7.83 -6.27 -8.76
N LEU A 225 -6.67 -6.68 -9.25
CA LEU A 225 -5.81 -7.68 -8.65
C LEU A 225 -4.73 -7.00 -7.82
N TYR A 226 -4.74 -7.22 -6.51
CA TYR A 226 -3.61 -6.93 -5.64
C TYR A 226 -2.85 -8.22 -5.34
N TYR A 227 -1.62 -8.31 -5.84
CA TYR A 227 -0.72 -9.46 -5.67
C TYR A 227 0.46 -9.09 -4.75
N PRO A 228 0.24 -9.02 -3.42
CA PRO A 228 1.33 -8.89 -2.46
C PRO A 228 2.13 -10.19 -2.38
N MET A 229 3.24 -10.29 -3.07
CA MET A 229 4.01 -11.51 -3.15
C MET A 229 4.51 -11.98 -1.77
N ILE A 230 4.56 -13.30 -1.59
CA ILE A 230 5.17 -13.94 -0.42
C ILE A 230 6.71 -13.89 -0.56
N LEU A 231 7.20 -13.99 -1.80
CA LEU A 231 8.59 -13.82 -2.18
C LEU A 231 8.98 -12.33 -2.13
N VAL A 232 10.20 -11.96 -1.74
CA VAL A 232 11.38 -12.80 -1.46
C VAL A 232 11.81 -12.78 0.01
N HIS A 233 10.86 -12.58 0.93
CA HIS A 233 11.10 -12.47 2.38
C HIS A 233 11.91 -13.64 2.95
N ASP A 234 12.48 -13.43 4.14
CA ASP A 234 13.24 -14.46 4.89
C ASP A 234 12.50 -15.78 5.11
N GLU A 235 13.25 -16.78 5.62
CA GLU A 235 13.00 -18.21 5.46
C GLU A 235 13.41 -18.68 4.05
N HIS A 236 14.59 -18.24 3.59
CA HIS A 236 15.09 -18.54 2.26
C HIS A 236 15.25 -20.05 2.08
N LYS A 237 14.54 -20.57 1.07
CA LYS A 237 14.39 -21.99 0.76
C LYS A 237 14.49 -22.16 -0.74
N PRO A 238 14.89 -23.34 -1.22
CA PRO A 238 14.86 -23.62 -2.64
C PRO A 238 13.45 -23.39 -3.20
N THR A 239 13.39 -22.97 -4.45
CA THR A 239 12.14 -22.83 -5.20
C THR A 239 11.96 -24.03 -6.12
N PRO A 240 10.78 -24.23 -6.71
CA PRO A 240 10.60 -25.27 -7.72
C PRO A 240 11.58 -25.16 -8.91
N LEU A 241 12.19 -24.01 -9.20
CA LEU A 241 13.20 -23.92 -10.27
C LEU A 241 14.66 -24.06 -9.78
N THR A 242 14.90 -24.13 -8.47
CA THR A 242 16.24 -24.36 -7.93
C THR A 242 16.86 -25.65 -8.48
N GLN A 243 18.12 -25.56 -8.89
CA GLN A 243 18.91 -26.68 -9.39
C GLN A 243 19.96 -27.16 -8.36
N PRO A 244 20.19 -28.49 -8.26
CA PRO A 244 19.41 -29.55 -8.89
C PRO A 244 17.98 -29.61 -8.32
N ALA A 245 17.01 -30.08 -9.11
CA ALA A 245 15.60 -30.14 -8.72
C ALA A 245 15.36 -30.81 -7.35
N SER A 246 16.19 -31.81 -7.02
CA SER A 246 16.16 -32.54 -5.74
C SER A 246 16.38 -31.65 -4.51
N ALA A 247 16.97 -30.46 -4.65
CA ALA A 247 17.13 -29.50 -3.56
C ALA A 247 15.78 -29.04 -3.00
N PHE A 248 14.80 -28.75 -3.87
CA PHE A 248 13.44 -28.40 -3.46
C PHE A 248 12.68 -29.62 -2.92
N ASP A 249 12.73 -30.74 -3.65
CA ASP A 249 11.92 -31.92 -3.33
C ASP A 249 12.32 -32.53 -1.98
N ASN A 250 13.61 -32.51 -1.64
CA ASN A 250 14.13 -33.10 -0.41
C ASN A 250 14.44 -32.07 0.69
N PHE A 251 14.05 -30.80 0.52
CA PHE A 251 14.35 -29.77 1.52
C PHE A 251 13.71 -30.11 2.88
N PRO A 252 14.46 -30.13 4.00
CA PRO A 252 13.91 -30.46 5.30
C PRO A 252 12.79 -29.50 5.72
N GLU A 253 11.63 -30.04 6.07
CA GLU A 253 10.43 -29.24 6.40
C GLU A 253 10.56 -28.55 7.78
N ILE A 254 11.11 -29.26 8.76
CA ILE A 254 11.51 -28.72 10.06
C ILE A 254 12.96 -28.29 9.95
N ALA A 255 13.21 -27.17 9.29
CA ALA A 255 14.56 -26.67 9.19
C ALA A 255 14.98 -26.06 10.53
N GLN A 256 15.57 -26.88 11.41
CA GLN A 256 16.62 -26.45 12.36
C GLN A 256 17.98 -26.31 11.65
N TYR A 257 17.99 -26.45 10.33
CA TYR A 257 19.20 -26.51 9.52
C TYR A 257 19.88 -25.14 9.53
N ASN A 258 20.95 -25.00 10.32
CA ASN A 258 21.88 -23.86 10.50
C ASN A 258 21.79 -22.99 11.79
N ASN A 259 21.00 -23.35 12.82
CA ASN A 259 20.74 -22.47 14.00
C ASN A 259 20.07 -21.12 13.67
N GLN A 260 19.53 -20.94 12.46
CA GLN A 260 18.78 -19.73 12.02
C GLN A 260 17.31 -20.03 11.70
N GLY A 261 16.74 -21.09 12.29
CA GLY A 261 15.30 -21.37 12.20
C GLY A 261 14.79 -21.73 10.79
N GLY A 262 15.68 -22.16 9.90
CA GLY A 262 15.30 -22.64 8.57
C GLY A 262 15.45 -21.64 7.43
N ASP A 263 16.18 -20.56 7.68
CA ASP A 263 16.58 -19.55 6.72
C ASP A 263 17.93 -19.92 6.07
N ASP A 264 17.93 -20.49 4.86
CA ASP A 264 19.15 -20.79 4.11
C ASP A 264 19.37 -19.79 2.97
N ARG A 265 20.14 -18.76 3.31
CA ARG A 265 20.37 -17.56 2.49
C ARG A 265 20.92 -17.86 1.09
N GLN A 266 21.54 -19.02 0.86
CA GLN A 266 22.05 -19.39 -0.47
C GLN A 266 20.97 -19.42 -1.55
N TYR A 267 19.69 -19.60 -1.17
CA TYR A 267 18.57 -19.66 -2.11
C TYR A 267 17.94 -18.30 -2.41
N PHE A 268 18.45 -17.19 -1.82
CA PHE A 268 17.90 -15.87 -2.09
C PHE A 268 17.92 -15.49 -3.59
N PRO A 269 19.01 -15.73 -4.36
CA PRO A 269 19.01 -15.47 -5.81
C PRO A 269 17.93 -16.28 -6.55
N ASP A 270 17.78 -17.57 -6.25
CA ASP A 270 16.76 -18.44 -6.85
C ASP A 270 15.34 -17.94 -6.55
N MET A 271 15.13 -17.34 -5.37
CA MET A 271 13.84 -16.75 -4.99
C MET A 271 13.54 -15.47 -5.77
N ILE A 272 14.55 -14.64 -6.08
CA ILE A 272 14.40 -13.47 -6.96
C ILE A 272 14.01 -13.92 -8.37
N GLU A 273 14.69 -14.92 -8.92
CA GLU A 273 14.35 -15.43 -10.26
C GLU A 273 12.96 -16.08 -10.28
N TYR A 274 12.58 -16.81 -9.23
CA TYR A 274 11.25 -17.40 -9.14
C TYR A 274 10.14 -16.34 -8.98
N MET A 275 10.42 -15.25 -8.26
CA MET A 275 9.52 -14.10 -8.17
C MET A 275 9.25 -13.53 -9.57
N ASP A 276 10.30 -13.26 -10.36
CA ASP A 276 10.15 -12.78 -11.73
C ASP A 276 9.39 -13.78 -12.62
N HIS A 277 9.68 -15.07 -12.48
CA HIS A 277 8.94 -16.13 -13.18
C HIS A 277 7.43 -16.12 -12.90
N LEU A 278 7.02 -15.92 -11.64
CA LEU A 278 5.59 -15.83 -11.28
C LEU A 278 4.93 -14.55 -11.78
N ILE A 279 5.67 -13.43 -11.89
CA ILE A 279 5.20 -12.20 -12.53
C ILE A 279 5.00 -12.45 -14.03
N GLY A 280 5.94 -13.12 -14.69
CA GLY A 280 5.80 -13.52 -16.10
C GLY A 280 4.54 -14.35 -16.36
N LYS A 281 4.17 -15.26 -15.46
CA LYS A 281 2.90 -16.01 -15.55
C LYS A 281 1.66 -15.12 -15.52
N VAL A 282 1.67 -14.05 -14.72
CA VAL A 282 0.57 -13.08 -14.70
C VAL A 282 0.47 -12.34 -16.03
N VAL A 283 1.60 -11.85 -16.56
CA VAL A 283 1.65 -11.19 -17.87
C VAL A 283 1.11 -12.10 -18.97
N MET A 284 1.62 -13.34 -19.05
CA MET A 284 1.18 -14.33 -20.03
C MET A 284 -0.33 -14.62 -19.94
N LYS A 285 -0.90 -14.69 -18.72
CA LYS A 285 -2.35 -14.92 -18.56
C LYS A 285 -3.18 -13.73 -19.06
N LEU A 286 -2.72 -12.49 -18.85
CA LEU A 286 -3.40 -11.31 -19.40
C LEU A 286 -3.39 -11.31 -20.94
N ASP A 287 -2.30 -11.78 -21.56
CA ASP A 287 -2.22 -11.98 -23.01
C ASP A 287 -3.14 -13.10 -23.49
N GLU A 288 -3.12 -14.25 -22.82
CA GLU A 288 -3.91 -15.44 -23.15
C GLU A 288 -5.42 -15.14 -23.18
N VAL A 289 -5.91 -14.37 -22.21
CA VAL A 289 -7.34 -14.01 -22.11
C VAL A 289 -7.70 -12.70 -22.83
N GLY A 290 -6.73 -12.08 -23.51
CA GLY A 290 -6.96 -10.94 -24.40
C GLY A 290 -7.18 -9.59 -23.70
N VAL A 291 -6.86 -9.45 -22.42
CA VAL A 291 -7.11 -8.21 -21.64
C VAL A 291 -5.85 -7.36 -21.43
N ARG A 292 -4.69 -7.82 -21.92
CA ARG A 292 -3.38 -7.14 -21.75
C ARG A 292 -3.39 -5.67 -22.18
N ASN A 293 -4.03 -5.36 -23.30
CA ASN A 293 -4.09 -4.02 -23.88
C ASN A 293 -5.05 -3.07 -23.15
N ASN A 294 -5.79 -3.55 -22.14
CA ASN A 294 -6.65 -2.74 -21.27
C ASN A 294 -6.30 -2.98 -19.79
N THR A 295 -5.03 -3.28 -19.49
CA THR A 295 -4.56 -3.56 -18.13
C THR A 295 -3.33 -2.72 -17.78
N LEU A 296 -3.43 -1.96 -16.69
CA LEU A 296 -2.26 -1.36 -16.03
C LEU A 296 -1.64 -2.37 -15.07
N ILE A 297 -0.38 -2.71 -15.31
CA ILE A 297 0.47 -3.49 -14.42
C ILE A 297 1.39 -2.52 -13.65
N VAL A 298 1.38 -2.62 -12.32
CA VAL A 298 2.27 -1.89 -11.42
C VAL A 298 3.09 -2.89 -10.61
N VAL A 299 4.41 -2.86 -10.73
CA VAL A 299 5.33 -3.68 -9.92
C VAL A 299 6.08 -2.77 -8.96
N MET A 300 5.92 -2.97 -7.65
CA MET A 300 6.56 -2.16 -6.61
C MET A 300 7.19 -3.05 -5.52
N GLY A 301 8.28 -2.62 -4.88
CA GLY A 301 8.76 -3.25 -3.62
C GLY A 301 8.16 -2.60 -2.36
N ASP A 302 8.08 -3.33 -1.25
CA ASP A 302 7.51 -2.81 0.01
C ASP A 302 8.51 -2.23 1.01
N ASN A 303 9.80 -2.57 0.90
CA ASN A 303 10.92 -1.98 1.63
C ASN A 303 12.26 -2.47 1.03
N GLY A 304 13.38 -1.93 1.52
CA GLY A 304 14.72 -2.36 1.08
C GLY A 304 15.04 -3.83 1.40
N THR A 305 16.04 -4.38 0.70
CA THR A 305 16.55 -5.74 0.90
C THR A 305 17.12 -5.92 2.31
N LYS A 306 17.01 -7.14 2.86
CA LYS A 306 17.55 -7.51 4.18
C LYS A 306 19.05 -7.21 4.27
N GLU A 307 19.50 -6.75 5.44
CA GLU A 307 20.86 -6.25 5.72
C GLU A 307 21.98 -7.29 5.56
N VAL A 308 21.62 -8.56 5.46
CA VAL A 308 22.56 -9.67 5.25
C VAL A 308 22.97 -9.83 3.79
N PHE A 309 22.38 -9.07 2.87
CA PHE A 309 22.70 -9.10 1.44
C PHE A 309 23.25 -7.77 0.95
N GLY A 310 23.95 -7.81 -0.18
CA GLY A 310 24.39 -6.63 -0.93
C GLY A 310 24.27 -6.86 -2.43
N HIS A 311 23.74 -5.88 -3.15
CA HIS A 311 23.64 -5.89 -4.60
C HIS A 311 24.94 -5.39 -5.20
N VAL A 312 25.51 -6.15 -6.14
CA VAL A 312 26.78 -5.81 -6.79
C VAL A 312 26.45 -5.12 -8.11
N LEU A 313 26.88 -3.87 -8.24
CA LEU A 313 26.62 -3.00 -9.38
C LEU A 313 27.58 -3.31 -10.54
N PRO A 314 27.33 -2.77 -11.75
CA PRO A 314 28.20 -2.98 -12.91
C PRO A 314 29.64 -2.50 -12.72
N ASP A 315 29.86 -1.54 -11.81
CA ASP A 315 31.19 -1.00 -11.45
C ASP A 315 31.86 -1.76 -10.27
N ASP A 316 31.35 -2.95 -9.94
CA ASP A 316 31.78 -3.80 -8.82
C ASP A 316 31.57 -3.19 -7.41
N THR A 317 30.94 -2.03 -7.30
CA THR A 317 30.54 -1.49 -6.00
C THR A 317 29.37 -2.28 -5.41
N VAL A 318 29.29 -2.34 -4.08
CA VAL A 318 28.24 -3.06 -3.37
C VAL A 318 27.27 -2.07 -2.75
N TYR A 319 26.00 -2.14 -3.16
CA TYR A 319 24.88 -1.48 -2.52
C TYR A 319 24.32 -2.38 -1.41
N PRO A 320 24.55 -2.07 -0.12
CA PRO A 320 24.18 -2.97 0.97
C PRO A 320 22.68 -2.90 1.24
N GLY A 321 22.05 -4.04 1.53
CA GLY A 321 20.68 -4.09 2.04
C GLY A 321 20.56 -3.40 3.42
N ARG A 322 19.37 -2.90 3.75
CA ARG A 322 19.09 -2.28 5.05
C ARG A 322 17.60 -2.23 5.40
N LYS A 323 16.89 -3.35 5.30
CA LYS A 323 15.52 -3.48 5.83
C LYS A 323 15.40 -2.91 7.25
N GLY A 324 14.36 -2.13 7.49
CA GLY A 324 14.14 -1.41 8.74
C GLY A 324 15.08 -0.22 8.98
N GLY A 325 15.97 0.10 8.04
CA GLY A 325 16.81 1.29 8.05
C GLY A 325 16.10 2.48 7.39
N ASN A 326 16.44 3.69 7.83
CA ASN A 326 15.82 4.90 7.30
C ASN A 326 16.71 5.62 6.28
N ALA A 327 17.84 5.06 5.87
CA ALA A 327 18.65 5.59 4.76
C ALA A 327 18.11 5.07 3.42
N ASP A 328 18.66 5.55 2.30
CA ASP A 328 18.21 5.20 0.94
C ASP A 328 18.00 3.69 0.75
N ASN A 329 18.95 2.88 1.20
CA ASN A 329 18.95 1.42 1.08
C ASN A 329 17.94 0.65 1.95
N GLY A 330 17.21 1.33 2.82
CA GLY A 330 16.03 0.77 3.50
C GLY A 330 14.71 1.24 2.90
N LEU A 331 14.71 2.33 2.12
CA LEU A 331 13.52 3.03 1.65
C LEU A 331 13.28 2.87 0.15
N HIS A 332 14.34 2.80 -0.65
CA HIS A 332 14.28 2.88 -2.11
C HIS A 332 13.96 1.52 -2.73
N VAL A 333 12.80 1.44 -3.36
CA VAL A 333 12.19 0.21 -3.89
C VAL A 333 12.01 0.29 -5.40
N PRO A 334 11.97 -0.84 -6.12
CA PRO A 334 11.66 -0.79 -7.55
C PRO A 334 10.22 -0.29 -7.72
N LEU A 335 9.98 0.46 -8.79
CA LEU A 335 8.63 0.78 -9.27
C LEU A 335 8.60 0.81 -10.81
N VAL A 336 7.79 -0.06 -11.40
CA VAL A 336 7.58 -0.17 -12.84
C VAL A 336 6.09 -0.10 -13.14
N LEU A 337 5.71 0.73 -14.12
CA LEU A 337 4.34 0.82 -14.62
C LEU A 337 4.34 0.40 -16.09
N ASN A 338 3.41 -0.47 -16.47
CA ASN A 338 3.26 -0.91 -17.84
C ASN A 338 1.77 -0.94 -18.24
N TYR A 339 1.45 -0.26 -19.34
CA TYR A 339 0.13 -0.28 -19.96
C TYR A 339 0.33 -0.01 -21.47
N PRO A 340 0.35 -1.06 -22.33
CA PRO A 340 0.87 -0.98 -23.70
C PRO A 340 0.24 0.10 -24.57
N THR A 341 -1.04 0.39 -24.39
CA THR A 341 -1.80 1.37 -25.18
C THR A 341 -1.74 2.79 -24.61
N VAL A 342 -1.38 2.97 -23.32
CA VAL A 342 -1.55 4.25 -22.60
C VAL A 342 -0.23 4.79 -22.02
N VAL A 343 0.64 3.92 -21.51
CA VAL A 343 1.96 4.30 -20.98
C VAL A 343 2.99 4.09 -22.09
N PRO A 344 3.54 5.16 -22.68
CA PRO A 344 4.46 5.02 -23.80
C PRO A 344 5.77 4.37 -23.34
N ALA A 345 6.23 3.40 -24.14
CA ALA A 345 7.56 2.82 -24.04
C ALA A 345 8.65 3.81 -24.49
N SER A 346 9.91 3.44 -24.24
CA SER A 346 11.05 4.17 -24.81
C SER A 346 11.10 4.05 -26.34
N LYS A 347 11.56 5.10 -27.01
CA LYS A 347 11.84 5.09 -28.46
C LYS A 347 13.28 4.67 -28.79
N LYS A 348 14.10 4.37 -27.77
CA LYS A 348 15.51 3.95 -27.88
C LYS A 348 15.68 2.62 -27.15
N GLU A 349 16.82 1.94 -27.31
CA GLU A 349 17.16 0.72 -26.56
C GLU A 349 17.36 0.94 -25.03
N GLU A 350 17.04 2.12 -24.52
CA GLU A 350 17.10 2.50 -23.10
C GLU A 350 15.70 2.45 -22.46
N TYR A 351 15.62 2.39 -21.13
CA TYR A 351 14.35 2.53 -20.41
C TYR A 351 13.80 3.95 -20.51
N ARG A 352 12.46 4.09 -20.62
CA ARG A 352 11.82 5.37 -20.32
C ARG A 352 11.76 5.51 -18.80
N THR A 353 12.24 6.64 -18.28
CA THR A 353 12.34 6.86 -16.83
C THR A 353 11.50 8.04 -16.35
N TYR A 354 11.00 7.94 -15.13
CA TYR A 354 10.44 9.06 -14.38
C TYR A 354 11.37 9.41 -13.21
N GLN A 355 11.85 10.65 -13.21
CA GLN A 355 12.84 11.18 -12.26
C GLN A 355 12.19 11.96 -11.10
N GLY A 356 10.86 12.10 -11.10
CA GLY A 356 10.16 12.75 -9.99
C GLY A 356 10.07 11.82 -8.78
N LEU A 357 9.96 12.42 -7.59
CA LEU A 357 9.77 11.65 -6.36
C LEU A 357 8.42 10.93 -6.37
N VAL A 358 8.43 9.65 -6.01
CA VAL A 358 7.22 8.88 -5.73
C VAL A 358 7.28 8.35 -4.31
N ASN A 359 6.24 8.64 -3.53
CA ASN A 359 6.00 7.97 -2.26
C ASN A 359 5.02 6.82 -2.48
N LEU A 360 5.16 5.73 -1.73
CA LEU A 360 4.21 4.60 -1.77
C LEU A 360 2.72 5.04 -1.69
N THR A 361 2.40 6.12 -0.98
CA THR A 361 1.02 6.62 -0.86
C THR A 361 0.45 7.10 -2.19
N ASP A 362 1.31 7.42 -3.16
CA ASP A 362 0.94 7.91 -4.50
C ASP A 362 0.35 6.83 -5.38
N ILE A 363 0.59 5.55 -5.06
CA ILE A 363 0.11 4.43 -5.88
C ILE A 363 -1.41 4.40 -5.89
N TYR A 364 -2.08 4.58 -4.73
CA TYR A 364 -3.53 4.56 -4.65
C TYR A 364 -4.21 5.63 -5.56
N PRO A 365 -3.92 6.94 -5.43
CA PRO A 365 -4.50 7.92 -6.34
C PRO A 365 -4.08 7.71 -7.80
N THR A 366 -2.88 7.18 -8.07
CA THR A 366 -2.42 6.88 -9.43
C THR A 366 -3.24 5.77 -10.08
N VAL A 367 -3.47 4.65 -9.40
CA VAL A 367 -4.28 3.56 -9.95
C VAL A 367 -5.76 3.93 -10.03
N ALA A 368 -6.26 4.76 -9.10
CA ALA A 368 -7.63 5.27 -9.17
C ALA A 368 -7.84 6.20 -10.37
N GLU A 369 -6.90 7.12 -10.64
CA GLU A 369 -6.93 7.97 -11.83
C GLU A 369 -6.81 7.15 -13.12
N ALA A 370 -5.95 6.13 -13.15
CA ALA A 370 -5.81 5.22 -14.29
C ALA A 370 -7.09 4.42 -14.58
N ALA A 371 -7.83 4.07 -13.53
CA ALA A 371 -9.11 3.37 -13.60
C ALA A 371 -10.30 4.29 -13.87
N GLY A 372 -10.11 5.62 -13.82
CA GLY A 372 -11.20 6.58 -13.96
C GLY A 372 -12.22 6.51 -12.83
N ILE A 373 -11.82 6.09 -11.62
CA ILE A 373 -12.72 5.97 -10.47
C ILE A 373 -12.56 7.15 -9.52
N ASP A 374 -13.68 7.58 -8.92
CA ASP A 374 -13.66 8.54 -7.82
C ASP A 374 -13.17 7.85 -6.54
N MET A 375 -12.14 8.41 -5.92
CA MET A 375 -11.71 7.95 -4.59
C MET A 375 -12.65 8.49 -3.51
N PRO A 376 -13.28 7.63 -2.71
CA PRO A 376 -14.00 8.08 -1.53
C PRO A 376 -13.02 8.74 -0.55
N GLN A 377 -13.38 9.93 -0.03
CA GLN A 377 -12.54 10.71 0.88
C GLN A 377 -11.17 11.09 0.28
N ALA A 378 -11.12 11.44 -1.00
CA ALA A 378 -9.89 11.85 -1.69
C ALA A 378 -9.13 12.98 -0.96
N GLU A 379 -9.84 13.90 -0.32
CA GLU A 379 -9.31 14.99 0.49
C GLU A 379 -8.57 14.53 1.76
N HIS A 380 -8.72 13.26 2.14
CA HIS A 380 -8.06 12.66 3.29
C HIS A 380 -6.85 11.81 2.93
N VAL A 381 -6.52 11.66 1.64
CA VAL A 381 -5.35 10.95 1.11
C VAL A 381 -4.12 11.87 1.07
N ASP A 382 -2.93 11.35 1.35
CA ASP A 382 -1.64 12.09 1.27
C ASP A 382 -0.91 11.85 -0.05
N GLY A 383 -1.31 10.79 -0.76
CA GLY A 383 -0.83 10.46 -2.08
C GLY A 383 -1.14 11.54 -3.10
N ILE A 384 -0.24 11.70 -4.06
CA ILE A 384 -0.39 12.61 -5.21
C ILE A 384 -0.24 11.74 -6.44
N SER A 385 -1.27 11.67 -7.28
CA SER A 385 -1.18 10.91 -8.52
C SER A 385 -0.06 11.44 -9.42
N PHE A 386 0.67 10.53 -10.04
CA PHE A 386 1.61 10.82 -11.13
C PHE A 386 1.17 10.17 -12.45
N TRP A 387 -0.10 9.78 -12.58
CA TRP A 387 -0.61 9.09 -13.77
C TRP A 387 -0.44 9.92 -15.04
N SER A 388 -0.62 11.23 -14.96
CA SER A 388 -0.36 12.14 -16.08
C SER A 388 1.10 12.04 -16.58
N GLN A 389 2.07 12.01 -15.65
CA GLN A 389 3.48 11.79 -16.00
C GLN A 389 3.71 10.38 -16.55
N ALA A 390 3.01 9.38 -16.02
CA ALA A 390 3.07 8.03 -16.55
C ALA A 390 2.65 7.97 -18.03
N LYS A 391 1.66 8.75 -18.45
CA LYS A 391 1.22 8.89 -19.85
C LYS A 391 2.13 9.74 -20.74
N GLY A 392 3.16 10.38 -20.18
CA GLY A 392 4.13 11.17 -20.95
C GLY A 392 4.06 12.68 -20.73
N ALA A 393 3.18 13.18 -19.86
CA ALA A 393 3.22 14.59 -19.50
C ALA A 393 4.50 14.94 -18.72
N GLU A 394 4.99 16.16 -18.91
CA GLU A 394 6.11 16.67 -18.13
C GLU A 394 5.69 17.04 -16.69
N GLY A 395 6.68 17.15 -15.80
CA GLY A 395 6.50 17.67 -14.44
C GLY A 395 6.82 16.66 -13.34
N GLU A 396 6.87 17.19 -12.11
CA GLU A 396 7.15 16.43 -10.89
C GLU A 396 6.11 16.83 -9.82
N PRO A 397 4.97 16.12 -9.70
CA PRO A 397 3.92 16.45 -8.73
C PRO A 397 4.41 16.53 -7.27
N ARG A 398 5.34 15.66 -6.88
CA ARG A 398 5.83 15.56 -5.50
C ARG A 398 7.22 16.18 -5.36
N LYS A 399 7.33 17.18 -4.48
CA LYS A 399 8.58 17.89 -4.18
C LYS A 399 9.38 17.32 -3.01
N TYR A 400 8.69 16.67 -2.08
CA TYR A 400 9.27 16.12 -0.87
C TYR A 400 8.45 14.93 -0.35
N ILE A 401 9.10 14.13 0.48
CA ILE A 401 8.50 13.05 1.24
C ILE A 401 8.64 13.39 2.71
N TYR A 402 7.52 13.38 3.43
CA TYR A 402 7.49 13.41 4.90
C TYR A 402 7.27 11.99 5.39
N THR A 403 7.99 11.59 6.43
CA THR A 403 7.89 10.27 7.01
C THR A 403 7.83 10.35 8.52
N TRP A 404 6.81 9.73 9.08
CA TRP A 404 6.69 9.41 10.49
C TRP A 404 6.77 7.89 10.63
N PHE A 405 7.73 7.38 11.39
CA PHE A 405 8.01 5.95 11.51
C PHE A 405 8.33 5.56 12.95
N ILE A 406 7.59 4.58 13.48
CA ILE A 406 7.84 3.98 14.80
C ILE A 406 8.20 2.50 14.72
N GLY A 407 8.39 1.95 13.52
CA GLY A 407 8.56 0.52 13.30
C GLY A 407 7.39 -0.29 13.86
N ASN A 408 7.69 -1.49 14.38
CA ASN A 408 6.68 -2.40 14.91
C ASN A 408 6.27 -2.12 16.38
N ASN A 409 6.29 -0.85 16.81
CA ASN A 409 5.88 -0.45 18.16
C ASN A 409 4.45 0.10 18.17
N SER A 410 3.87 0.29 19.37
CA SER A 410 2.58 0.96 19.54
C SER A 410 2.69 2.46 19.28
N TYR A 411 1.61 3.09 18.81
CA TYR A 411 1.56 4.56 18.70
C TYR A 411 1.87 5.26 20.03
N GLU A 412 1.51 4.65 21.16
CA GLU A 412 1.78 5.16 22.51
C GLU A 412 3.27 5.33 22.82
N GLU A 413 4.16 4.68 22.06
CA GLU A 413 5.61 4.70 22.25
C GLU A 413 6.32 5.76 21.36
N VAL A 414 5.57 6.61 20.65
CA VAL A 414 6.13 7.56 19.67
C VAL A 414 7.23 8.45 20.24
N ASP A 415 7.11 8.90 21.49
CA ASP A 415 8.08 9.78 22.13
C ASP A 415 9.42 9.07 22.42
N GLU A 416 9.41 7.73 22.49
CA GLU A 416 10.60 6.91 22.78
C GLU A 416 11.31 6.43 21.51
N VAL A 417 10.55 6.07 20.47
CA VAL A 417 11.09 5.37 19.28
C VAL A 417 10.83 6.08 17.96
N GLY A 418 10.10 7.20 17.95
CA GLY A 418 9.72 7.95 16.77
C GLY A 418 10.90 8.43 15.94
N ILE A 419 10.87 8.11 14.66
CA ILE A 419 11.79 8.62 13.66
C ILE A 419 10.98 9.45 12.67
N ILE A 420 11.17 10.77 12.72
CA ILE A 420 10.46 11.74 11.88
C ILE A 420 11.47 12.47 11.01
N TYR A 421 11.21 12.52 9.71
CA TYR A 421 12.05 13.23 8.75
C TYR A 421 11.27 13.71 7.53
N ALA A 422 11.87 14.66 6.81
CA ALA A 422 11.46 15.03 5.48
C ALA A 422 12.69 15.01 4.55
N PHE A 423 12.48 14.61 3.29
CA PHE A 423 13.54 14.61 2.29
C PHE A 423 13.03 14.93 0.89
N ASN A 424 13.94 15.42 0.05
CA ASN A 424 13.79 15.49 -1.40
C ASN A 424 14.91 14.66 -2.07
N LYS A 425 15.13 14.79 -3.37
CA LYS A 425 16.17 14.03 -4.09
C LYS A 425 17.59 14.32 -3.59
N GLU A 426 17.82 15.49 -2.99
CA GLU A 426 19.16 15.99 -2.71
C GLU A 426 19.48 16.04 -1.21
N PHE A 427 18.49 16.30 -0.37
CA PHE A 427 18.69 16.60 1.04
C PHE A 427 17.67 15.91 1.92
N LYS A 428 18.08 15.65 3.16
CA LYS A 428 17.22 15.07 4.19
C LYS A 428 17.41 15.72 5.54
N ARG A 429 16.30 16.01 6.20
CA ARG A 429 16.26 16.58 7.55
C ARG A 429 15.45 15.68 8.48
N TYR A 430 16.09 15.24 9.55
CA TYR A 430 15.43 14.60 10.68
C TYR A 430 14.98 15.65 11.70
N ALA A 431 13.80 15.43 12.30
CA ALA A 431 13.32 16.21 13.43
C ALA A 431 14.26 16.06 14.66
N PRO A 432 14.23 17.02 15.60
CA PRO A 432 14.92 16.91 16.88
C PRO A 432 14.57 15.62 17.65
N THR A 433 15.57 15.02 18.30
CA THR A 433 15.40 13.90 19.23
C THR A 433 16.22 14.14 20.51
N LYS A 434 16.06 13.28 21.52
CA LYS A 434 16.88 13.33 22.75
C LYS A 434 18.37 13.23 22.44
N GLU A 435 18.75 12.40 21.48
CA GLU A 435 20.14 12.19 21.10
C GLU A 435 20.68 13.28 20.18
N PHE A 436 19.80 13.90 19.38
CA PHE A 436 20.13 14.98 18.46
C PHE A 436 19.17 16.16 18.64
N PRO A 437 19.37 17.02 19.66
CA PRO A 437 18.43 18.08 20.02
C PRO A 437 18.20 19.14 18.95
N LYS A 438 19.10 19.25 17.96
CA LYS A 438 18.95 20.14 16.80
C LYS A 438 18.44 19.42 15.54
N GLY A 439 18.07 18.14 15.66
CA GLY A 439 17.82 17.27 14.52
C GLY A 439 19.12 16.87 13.82
N ARG A 440 18.97 16.30 12.61
CA ARG A 440 20.09 15.86 11.76
C ARG A 440 19.85 16.26 10.31
N PHE A 441 20.91 16.53 9.56
CA PHE A 441 20.82 16.98 8.17
C PHE A 441 21.88 16.32 7.29
N PHE A 442 21.48 15.87 6.10
CA PHE A 442 22.32 15.09 5.18
C PHE A 442 22.17 15.60 3.74
N ASP A 443 23.26 15.56 2.99
CA ASP A 443 23.32 15.76 1.54
C ASP A 443 23.37 14.38 0.87
N LEU A 444 22.23 13.95 0.34
CA LEU A 444 22.01 12.62 -0.22
C LEU A 444 22.76 12.39 -1.52
N ARG A 445 23.19 13.47 -2.21
CA ARG A 445 23.98 13.39 -3.45
C ARG A 445 25.36 12.78 -3.19
N THR A 446 25.91 13.03 -2.00
CA THR A 446 27.24 12.56 -1.59
C THR A 446 27.21 11.53 -0.47
N ASP A 447 26.13 11.48 0.33
CA ASP A 447 25.99 10.57 1.47
C ASP A 447 24.58 9.94 1.53
N PRO A 448 24.19 9.12 0.53
CA PRO A 448 22.87 8.48 0.50
C PRO A 448 22.65 7.47 1.63
N LEU A 449 23.75 6.98 2.25
CA LEU A 449 23.72 6.03 3.37
C LEU A 449 23.74 6.69 4.75
N GLU A 450 23.79 8.03 4.79
CA GLU A 450 23.70 8.88 5.98
C GLU A 450 24.79 8.58 7.04
N ARG A 451 26.05 8.50 6.60
CA ARG A 451 27.21 8.11 7.42
C ARG A 451 28.12 9.28 7.83
N VAL A 452 27.79 10.52 7.47
CA VAL A 452 28.56 11.69 7.92
C VAL A 452 28.15 12.17 9.32
N GLY A 453 29.13 12.62 10.11
CA GLY A 453 28.90 13.28 11.40
C GLY A 453 29.88 12.86 12.50
N LYS A 454 30.20 13.77 13.43
CA LYS A 454 31.15 13.52 14.52
C LYS A 454 30.57 12.64 15.63
N LYS A 455 29.27 12.74 15.88
CA LYS A 455 28.58 11.94 16.90
C LYS A 455 27.89 10.76 16.21
N VAL A 456 28.14 9.56 16.73
CA VAL A 456 27.49 8.31 16.31
C VAL A 456 26.78 7.73 17.52
N VAL A 457 25.53 7.35 17.33
CA VAL A 457 24.72 6.68 18.35
C VAL A 457 24.29 5.33 17.82
N GLU A 458 24.55 4.27 18.58
CA GLU A 458 24.01 2.96 18.31
C GLU A 458 22.58 2.87 18.84
N ALA A 459 21.62 2.65 17.95
CA ALA A 459 20.22 2.41 18.29
C ALA A 459 19.94 0.89 18.42
N LYS A 460 18.71 0.53 18.81
CA LYS A 460 18.27 -0.87 18.89
C LYS A 460 18.65 -1.66 17.61
N PHE A 461 19.01 -2.93 17.79
CA PHE A 461 19.45 -3.85 16.74
C PHE A 461 20.74 -3.43 16.01
N GLY A 462 21.68 -2.78 16.71
CA GLY A 462 23.00 -2.41 16.16
C GLY A 462 22.96 -1.31 15.09
N LYS A 463 21.86 -0.56 15.00
CA LYS A 463 21.66 0.45 13.94
C LYS A 463 22.37 1.75 14.30
N LEU A 464 23.42 2.08 13.56
CA LEU A 464 24.16 3.34 13.75
C LEU A 464 23.40 4.56 13.19
N ARG A 465 23.35 5.62 13.99
CA ARG A 465 22.79 6.95 13.66
C ARG A 465 23.89 7.99 13.77
N TYR A 466 24.24 8.62 12.65
CA TYR A 466 25.24 9.68 12.59
C TYR A 466 24.59 11.04 12.78
N SER A 467 25.34 12.04 13.26
CA SER A 467 24.82 13.38 13.53
C SER A 467 24.49 14.21 12.29
N GLY A 468 24.98 13.82 11.11
CA GLY A 468 24.87 14.62 9.89
C GLY A 468 25.86 15.79 9.84
N ILE A 469 25.66 16.65 8.85
CA ILE A 469 26.48 17.84 8.57
C ILE A 469 26.35 18.85 9.73
N PRO A 470 27.44 19.48 10.19
CA PRO A 470 27.37 20.55 11.18
C PRO A 470 26.49 21.72 10.70
N LEU A 471 25.41 22.00 11.45
CA LEU A 471 24.39 22.98 11.05
C LEU A 471 24.89 24.43 11.00
N ASP A 472 25.97 24.74 11.70
CA ASP A 472 26.66 26.03 11.69
C ASP A 472 27.58 26.22 10.46
N SER A 473 27.80 25.15 9.69
CA SER A 473 28.73 25.10 8.57
C SER A 473 28.04 24.85 7.22
N LEU A 474 26.71 24.94 7.16
CA LEU A 474 25.93 24.69 5.95
C LEU A 474 26.22 25.74 4.87
N THR A 475 26.35 25.29 3.62
CA THR A 475 26.37 26.18 2.44
C THR A 475 25.02 26.91 2.28
N LYS A 476 24.95 27.95 1.44
CA LYS A 476 23.69 28.68 1.18
C LYS A 476 22.58 27.76 0.65
N GLU A 477 22.93 26.83 -0.23
CA GLU A 477 22.00 25.83 -0.77
C GLU A 477 21.47 24.92 0.36
N GLN A 478 22.39 24.40 1.18
CA GLN A 478 22.06 23.54 2.32
C GLN A 478 21.21 24.26 3.37
N GLN A 479 21.48 25.54 3.65
CA GLN A 479 20.66 26.36 4.56
C GLN A 479 19.22 26.50 4.04
N LYS A 480 19.06 26.75 2.73
CA LYS A 480 17.75 26.83 2.09
C LYS A 480 17.00 25.50 2.21
N ALA A 481 17.64 24.38 1.84
CA ALA A 481 17.04 23.05 1.93
C ALA A 481 16.72 22.67 3.38
N TYR A 482 17.61 22.98 4.33
CA TYR A 482 17.37 22.77 5.76
C TYR A 482 16.11 23.49 6.21
N LYS A 483 15.94 24.77 5.83
CA LYS A 483 14.73 25.53 6.16
C LYS A 483 13.48 24.92 5.52
N GLU A 484 13.49 24.67 4.22
CA GLU A 484 12.33 24.13 3.48
C GLU A 484 11.86 22.79 4.04
N LEU A 485 12.78 21.85 4.29
CA LEU A 485 12.43 20.57 4.92
C LEU A 485 11.99 20.74 6.38
N GLY A 486 12.45 21.79 7.07
CA GLY A 486 11.94 22.18 8.37
C GLY A 486 10.47 22.61 8.34
N ASP A 487 10.12 23.45 7.38
CA ASP A 487 8.74 23.92 7.17
C ASP A 487 7.81 22.73 6.86
N VAL A 488 8.31 21.71 6.13
CA VAL A 488 7.59 20.43 5.91
C VAL A 488 7.36 19.67 7.23
N LEU A 489 8.39 19.56 8.07
CA LEU A 489 8.26 18.89 9.37
C LEU A 489 7.23 19.60 10.27
N GLU A 490 7.30 20.92 10.36
CA GLU A 490 6.40 21.73 11.18
C GLU A 490 4.94 21.63 10.71
N LYS A 491 4.70 21.72 9.39
CA LYS A 491 3.37 21.59 8.78
C LYS A 491 2.69 20.25 9.10
N ASN A 492 3.46 19.19 9.27
CA ASN A 492 2.94 17.84 9.56
C ASN A 492 2.88 17.51 11.07
N THR A 493 3.07 18.50 11.94
CA THR A 493 2.85 18.32 13.38
C THR A 493 1.38 18.01 13.66
N MET A 494 1.14 17.01 14.51
CA MET A 494 -0.19 16.51 14.85
C MET A 494 -1.12 17.58 15.42
N ARG A 495 -2.28 17.74 14.80
CA ARG A 495 -3.41 18.57 15.26
C ARG A 495 -4.62 17.65 15.47
N PRO A 496 -5.21 17.65 16.68
CA PRO A 496 -6.38 16.83 16.99
C PRO A 496 -7.63 17.37 16.32
N VAL A 497 -8.59 16.48 16.05
CA VAL A 497 -9.96 16.85 15.74
C VAL A 497 -10.58 17.43 17.02
N ARG A 498 -11.29 18.55 16.89
CA ARG A 498 -11.96 19.26 17.99
C ARG A 498 -13.47 19.18 17.89
N GLU A 499 -13.99 19.08 16.68
CA GLU A 499 -15.41 19.00 16.40
C GLU A 499 -15.65 18.11 15.18
N VAL A 500 -16.75 17.37 15.23
CA VAL A 500 -17.33 16.68 14.09
C VAL A 500 -18.80 17.06 14.01
N GLN A 501 -19.30 17.28 12.80
CA GLN A 501 -20.70 17.63 12.57
C GLN A 501 -21.25 16.83 11.39
N ILE A 502 -22.32 16.08 11.59
CA ILE A 502 -23.07 15.41 10.54
C ILE A 502 -23.89 16.46 9.78
N LEU A 503 -23.65 16.57 8.49
CA LEU A 503 -24.40 17.42 7.57
C LEU A 503 -25.59 16.61 7.03
N ALA A 504 -26.63 16.45 7.84
CA ALA A 504 -27.79 15.63 7.51
C ALA A 504 -29.05 16.46 7.25
N PRO A 505 -29.52 16.56 5.99
CA PRO A 505 -30.81 17.16 5.70
C PRO A 505 -31.99 16.18 5.95
N TYR A 506 -31.75 14.88 6.13
CA TYR A 506 -32.79 13.85 6.17
C TYR A 506 -32.97 13.26 7.57
N LYS A 507 -34.10 13.59 8.22
CA LYS A 507 -34.53 12.99 9.50
C LYS A 507 -35.58 11.90 9.35
N THR A 508 -36.14 11.75 8.16
CA THR A 508 -37.17 10.75 7.85
C THR A 508 -36.83 10.05 6.53
N LEU A 509 -36.84 8.72 6.53
CA LEU A 509 -36.59 7.86 5.37
C LEU A 509 -37.77 6.90 5.16
N ASN A 510 -38.02 6.48 3.94
CA ASN A 510 -38.93 5.36 3.67
C ASN A 510 -38.16 4.03 3.76
N VAL A 511 -38.86 2.94 4.06
CA VAL A 511 -38.27 1.59 3.94
C VAL A 511 -37.64 1.39 2.56
N ASN A 512 -36.42 0.84 2.52
CA ASN A 512 -35.53 0.65 1.38
C ASN A 512 -34.90 1.92 0.79
N GLN A 513 -35.19 3.11 1.34
CA GLN A 513 -34.52 4.33 0.92
C GLN A 513 -33.04 4.30 1.32
N GLN A 514 -32.18 4.78 0.42
CA GLN A 514 -30.76 4.98 0.67
C GLN A 514 -30.43 6.47 0.60
N VAL A 515 -29.63 6.96 1.55
CA VAL A 515 -29.15 8.34 1.57
C VAL A 515 -27.67 8.39 1.92
N GLN A 516 -26.95 9.35 1.35
CA GLN A 516 -25.56 9.62 1.69
C GLN A 516 -25.50 10.72 2.74
N LEU A 517 -24.82 10.46 3.86
CA LEU A 517 -24.50 11.49 4.85
C LEU A 517 -23.13 12.08 4.55
N SER A 518 -23.01 13.40 4.74
CA SER A 518 -21.74 14.12 4.72
C SER A 518 -21.42 14.61 6.12
N TYR A 519 -20.19 15.04 6.35
CA TYR A 519 -19.77 15.57 7.63
C TYR A 519 -18.74 16.69 7.47
N HIS A 520 -18.59 17.50 8.52
CA HIS A 520 -17.54 18.49 8.67
C HIS A 520 -16.64 18.13 9.85
N LEU A 521 -15.34 18.38 9.72
CA LEU A 521 -14.36 18.26 10.79
C LEU A 521 -13.67 19.60 11.03
N SER A 522 -13.53 19.97 12.31
CA SER A 522 -12.78 21.16 12.72
C SER A 522 -11.61 20.79 13.63
N PRO A 523 -10.40 21.36 13.42
CA PRO A 523 -10.04 22.18 12.26
C PRO A 523 -9.92 21.33 10.98
N ALA A 524 -10.14 21.95 9.82
CA ALA A 524 -10.07 21.27 8.52
C ALA A 524 -8.69 20.64 8.22
N ASN A 525 -7.63 21.08 8.91
CA ASN A 525 -6.27 20.56 8.77
C ASN A 525 -5.87 19.59 9.89
N ALA A 526 -6.82 18.97 10.58
CA ALA A 526 -6.54 17.86 11.50
C ALA A 526 -5.93 16.67 10.74
N GLN A 527 -4.82 16.12 11.24
CA GLN A 527 -4.11 15.03 10.57
C GLN A 527 -4.85 13.70 10.72
N ARG A 528 -5.46 13.43 11.88
CA ARG A 528 -6.28 12.22 12.13
C ARG A 528 -7.76 12.48 11.87
N ALA A 529 -8.05 12.87 10.64
CA ALA A 529 -9.39 13.24 10.17
C ALA A 529 -10.26 12.04 9.76
N GLY A 530 -9.92 10.81 10.16
CA GLY A 530 -10.80 9.67 9.96
C GLY A 530 -12.04 9.77 10.83
N VAL A 531 -13.15 9.16 10.40
CA VAL A 531 -14.38 9.06 11.19
C VAL A 531 -14.96 7.66 11.17
N ILE A 532 -15.68 7.29 12.23
CA ILE A 532 -16.42 6.02 12.32
C ILE A 532 -17.91 6.31 12.33
N TRP A 533 -18.60 5.73 11.35
CA TRP A 533 -20.06 5.71 11.30
C TRP A 533 -20.59 4.53 12.11
N HIS A 534 -21.65 4.77 12.89
CA HIS A 534 -22.32 3.75 13.68
C HIS A 534 -23.83 3.96 13.65
N SER A 535 -24.59 2.87 13.73
CA SER A 535 -26.04 2.91 13.94
C SER A 535 -26.37 2.18 15.24
N ASP A 536 -27.10 2.84 16.13
CA ASP A 536 -27.54 2.25 17.40
C ASP A 536 -28.49 1.06 17.16
N ASN A 537 -29.15 0.99 16.00
CA ASN A 537 -30.01 -0.12 15.61
C ASN A 537 -29.95 -0.37 14.08
N PRO A 538 -28.95 -1.13 13.60
CA PRO A 538 -28.77 -1.38 12.16
C PRO A 538 -29.91 -2.17 11.53
N LEU A 539 -30.77 -2.82 12.33
CA LEU A 539 -31.98 -3.47 11.82
C LEU A 539 -33.04 -2.46 11.38
N ILE A 540 -33.02 -1.22 11.88
CA ILE A 540 -33.91 -0.11 11.47
C ILE A 540 -33.28 0.65 10.30
N ALA A 541 -32.07 1.16 10.49
CA ALA A 541 -31.28 1.74 9.43
C ALA A 541 -29.80 1.44 9.69
N SER A 542 -29.10 0.90 8.70
CA SER A 542 -27.65 0.65 8.80
C SER A 542 -26.88 1.79 8.15
N VAL A 543 -25.66 2.06 8.62
CA VAL A 543 -24.72 2.98 7.96
C VAL A 543 -23.42 2.24 7.65
N ASN A 544 -22.88 2.41 6.45
CA ASN A 544 -21.58 1.82 6.08
C ASN A 544 -20.43 2.81 6.33
N LYS A 545 -19.18 2.35 6.14
CA LYS A 545 -17.97 3.19 6.34
C LYS A 545 -17.89 4.42 5.43
N PHE A 546 -18.66 4.45 4.34
CA PHE A 546 -18.75 5.59 3.43
C PHE A 546 -19.79 6.63 3.89
N GLY A 547 -20.57 6.36 4.94
CA GLY A 547 -21.66 7.25 5.39
C GLY A 547 -22.98 7.04 4.64
N GLN A 548 -23.11 5.95 3.87
CA GLN A 548 -24.36 5.60 3.21
C GLN A 548 -25.29 4.91 4.20
N VAL A 549 -26.46 5.50 4.42
CA VAL A 549 -27.52 4.96 5.27
C VAL A 549 -28.53 4.22 4.42
N ILE A 550 -28.88 3.00 4.83
CA ILE A 550 -29.93 2.17 4.21
C ILE A 550 -31.03 1.94 5.25
N ALA A 551 -32.26 2.37 4.93
CA ALA A 551 -33.43 2.14 5.76
C ALA A 551 -34.01 0.75 5.51
N HIS A 552 -34.16 -0.07 6.55
CA HIS A 552 -34.56 -1.48 6.43
C HIS A 552 -35.99 -1.75 6.91
N ARG A 553 -36.38 -1.17 8.04
CA ARG A 553 -37.72 -1.38 8.61
C ARG A 553 -38.19 -0.17 9.38
N LYS A 554 -39.51 -0.04 9.52
CA LYS A 554 -40.13 1.06 10.28
C LYS A 554 -39.61 1.11 11.71
N GLY A 555 -39.36 2.32 12.21
CA GLY A 555 -38.85 2.55 13.56
C GLY A 555 -37.98 3.80 13.63
N GLN A 556 -37.32 3.99 14.77
CA GLN A 556 -36.37 5.08 14.98
C GLN A 556 -35.02 4.52 15.42
N THR A 557 -33.95 5.10 14.90
CA THR A 557 -32.57 4.79 15.32
C THR A 557 -31.71 6.04 15.24
N THR A 558 -30.64 6.05 16.02
CA THR A 558 -29.65 7.13 16.00
C THR A 558 -28.45 6.69 15.15
N ILE A 559 -28.08 7.50 14.18
CA ILE A 559 -26.82 7.38 13.43
C ILE A 559 -25.80 8.28 14.12
N ARG A 560 -24.66 7.69 14.51
CA ARG A 560 -23.58 8.35 15.22
C ARG A 560 -22.34 8.45 14.35
N LEU A 561 -21.58 9.52 14.57
CA LEU A 561 -20.32 9.77 13.93
C LEU A 561 -19.28 10.08 15.00
N TYR A 562 -18.18 9.32 15.02
CA TYR A 562 -17.09 9.49 15.98
C TYR A 562 -15.83 9.92 15.25
N SER A 563 -15.04 10.82 15.86
CA SER A 563 -13.70 11.11 15.37
C SER A 563 -12.79 9.90 15.54
N TRP A 564 -11.78 9.76 14.67
CA TRP A 564 -10.72 8.74 14.77
C TRP A 564 -10.07 8.69 16.15
N GLN A 565 -9.83 9.85 16.77
CA GLN A 565 -9.11 9.93 18.05
C GLN A 565 -9.93 9.36 19.20
N ASP A 566 -11.24 9.52 19.09
CA ASP A 566 -12.18 9.15 20.14
C ASP A 566 -12.66 7.72 19.94
N ALA A 567 -12.87 7.28 18.70
CA ALA A 567 -13.11 5.89 18.31
C ALA A 567 -11.84 5.03 18.31
N TYR A 568 -10.96 5.18 19.29
CA TYR A 568 -9.75 4.37 19.39
C TYR A 568 -10.09 2.96 19.89
N PRO A 569 -9.60 1.88 19.26
CA PRO A 569 -9.93 0.53 19.69
C PRO A 569 -9.48 0.23 21.12
N VAL A 570 -10.37 -0.32 21.94
CA VAL A 570 -10.00 -0.76 23.29
C VAL A 570 -9.48 -2.20 23.25
N ALA A 571 -8.24 -2.41 23.72
CA ALA A 571 -7.66 -3.75 23.78
C ALA A 571 -8.26 -4.62 24.92
N ASN A 572 -8.24 -5.94 24.71
CA ASN A 572 -8.43 -7.05 25.68
C ASN A 572 -9.81 -7.21 26.36
N ASN A 573 -10.74 -7.90 25.67
CA ASN A 573 -11.93 -8.54 26.26
C ASN A 573 -12.92 -7.63 27.00
N ARG A 574 -13.01 -6.34 26.64
CA ARG A 574 -14.03 -5.42 27.19
C ARG A 574 -15.21 -5.24 26.23
N ASN A 575 -16.36 -4.81 26.76
CA ASN A 575 -17.65 -4.77 26.06
C ASN A 575 -17.86 -3.60 25.08
N PRO A 576 -17.11 -2.48 25.07
CA PRO A 576 -17.04 -1.67 23.87
C PRO A 576 -15.85 -2.11 23.00
N SER A 577 -15.97 -1.99 21.68
CA SER A 577 -14.85 -2.19 20.73
C SER A 577 -14.03 -0.92 20.49
N TYR A 578 -14.57 0.24 20.87
CA TYR A 578 -13.95 1.55 20.77
C TYR A 578 -14.21 2.37 22.03
N LEU A 579 -13.31 3.32 22.34
CA LEU A 579 -13.72 4.47 23.15
C LEU A 579 -14.71 5.31 22.32
N THR A 580 -15.70 5.96 22.92
CA THR A 580 -16.70 6.77 22.18
C THR A 580 -17.13 8.01 22.95
N ASN A 581 -16.38 8.37 23.98
CA ASN A 581 -16.71 9.42 24.94
C ASN A 581 -16.18 10.82 24.55
N GLY A 582 -15.48 10.94 23.43
CA GLY A 582 -14.93 12.22 22.97
C GLY A 582 -15.75 12.88 21.86
N VAL A 583 -15.07 13.46 20.87
CA VAL A 583 -15.67 14.22 19.77
C VAL A 583 -16.56 13.30 18.92
N GLN A 584 -17.85 13.59 18.95
CA GLN A 584 -18.87 12.85 18.23
C GLN A 584 -20.02 13.77 17.84
N ASP A 585 -20.82 13.32 16.88
CA ASP A 585 -22.12 13.89 16.57
C ASP A 585 -23.13 12.77 16.29
N ALA A 586 -24.42 13.08 16.37
CA ALA A 586 -25.47 12.10 16.21
C ALA A 586 -26.73 12.73 15.61
N ILE A 587 -27.43 11.92 14.81
CA ILE A 587 -28.74 12.29 14.25
C ILE A 587 -29.74 11.16 14.48
N ASP A 588 -30.98 11.54 14.80
CA ASP A 588 -32.08 10.58 14.84
C ASP A 588 -32.72 10.45 13.46
N VAL A 589 -32.89 9.20 13.03
CA VAL A 589 -33.50 8.82 11.76
C VAL A 589 -34.78 8.04 12.04
N GLU A 590 -35.90 8.55 11.52
CA GLU A 590 -37.19 7.86 11.51
C GLU A 590 -37.40 7.15 10.17
N VAL A 591 -37.67 5.85 10.19
CA VAL A 591 -38.04 5.07 9.00
C VAL A 591 -39.55 4.85 8.99
N LYS A 592 -40.23 5.26 7.90
CA LYS A 592 -41.68 5.20 7.72
C LYS A 592 -42.16 4.14 6.74
#